data_AF-A0A2M6ZND7-F1
#
_entry.id   AF-A0A2M6ZND7-F1
#
_cell.length_a   1.000
_cell.length_b   1.000
_cell.length_c   1.000
_cell.angle_alpha   90.00
_cell.angle_beta   90.00
_cell.angle_gamma   90.00
#
_symmetry.space_group_name_H-M   'P 1'
#
loop_
_entity.id
_entity.type
_entity.pdbx_description
1 polymer ?
#
loop_
_entity_poly.entity_id
_entity_poly.type
_entity_poly.pdbx_seq_one_letter_code
_entity_poly.pdbx_strand_id
1 'polypeptide(L)'
;MFQSVIGILGAPFIEVIIFVLLVAYFVIHRHDRHGISLLKVFILLIIFIYFAWMPIVWPSLIPSSMRNLSVFGMFVINFYFFYSLILARIERPYREALANLVREPEKHEIFRDIWSSGKRFYYYSYIFQSLISGANPFHFLSDIANDRVRDDIKDALRQLGVEKKLISLSLMVGFMKSRLASDQNLPADFKAVMGKTLDDLDKHPWLEEQVNEFLRLATESPEDLHFPEWMAAFEKTVTGNN
;
A
#
# COMPACT_ATOMS: atom_id res chain seq x y z
N MET A 1 32.70 14.72 -18.10
CA MET A 1 31.27 14.36 -18.16
C MET A 1 30.48 14.87 -16.96
N PHE A 2 30.88 14.59 -15.71
CA PHE A 2 30.13 15.04 -14.52
C PHE A 2 29.95 16.57 -14.42
N GLN A 3 31.00 17.35 -14.68
CA GLN A 3 30.88 18.83 -14.74
C GLN A 3 30.01 19.34 -15.89
N SER A 4 29.98 18.64 -17.03
CA SER A 4 29.12 18.98 -18.15
C SER A 4 27.65 18.74 -17.81
N VAL A 5 27.35 17.64 -17.10
CA VAL A 5 25.99 17.33 -16.62
C VAL A 5 25.52 18.35 -15.57
N ILE A 6 26.41 18.73 -14.63
CA ILE A 6 26.10 19.79 -13.65
C ILE A 6 25.90 21.14 -14.34
N GLY A 7 26.69 21.46 -15.37
CA GLY A 7 26.52 22.70 -16.15
C GLY A 7 25.21 22.73 -16.94
N ILE A 8 24.73 21.58 -17.42
CA ILE A 8 23.45 21.44 -18.14
C ILE A 8 22.26 21.57 -17.17
N LEU A 9 22.32 20.90 -16.01
CA LEU A 9 21.30 21.00 -14.96
C LEU A 9 21.32 22.35 -14.22
N GLY A 10 22.43 23.08 -14.31
CA GLY A 10 22.57 24.45 -13.79
C GLY A 10 21.95 25.53 -14.68
N ALA A 11 21.37 25.17 -15.84
CA ALA A 11 20.78 26.12 -16.76
C ALA A 11 19.26 26.26 -16.53
N PRO A 12 18.74 27.48 -16.27
CA PRO A 12 17.32 27.68 -15.98
C PRO A 12 16.40 27.21 -17.12
N PHE A 13 16.83 27.37 -18.39
CA PHE A 13 16.05 26.91 -19.54
C PHE A 13 15.94 25.38 -19.61
N ILE A 14 16.97 24.65 -19.19
CA ILE A 14 16.95 23.18 -19.16
C ILE A 14 15.97 22.70 -18.11
N GLU A 15 15.97 23.32 -16.92
CA GLU A 15 15.01 23.00 -15.88
C GLU A 15 13.55 23.26 -16.32
N VAL A 16 13.30 24.32 -17.09
CA VAL A 16 11.97 24.57 -17.70
C VAL A 16 11.61 23.47 -18.70
N ILE A 17 12.54 23.06 -19.58
CA ILE A 17 12.29 21.99 -20.54
C ILE A 17 11.95 20.68 -19.81
N ILE A 18 12.72 20.32 -18.79
CA ILE A 18 12.47 19.14 -17.96
C ILE A 18 11.07 19.23 -17.35
N PHE A 19 10.72 20.37 -16.75
CA PHE A 19 9.41 20.55 -16.13
C PHE A 19 8.26 20.40 -17.13
N VAL A 20 8.39 21.01 -18.32
CA VAL A 20 7.40 20.87 -19.40
C VAL A 20 7.25 19.42 -19.84
N LEU A 21 8.36 18.67 -19.97
CA LEU A 21 8.33 17.25 -20.31
C LEU A 21 7.65 16.42 -19.20
N LEU A 22 7.89 16.72 -17.92
CA LEU A 22 7.25 16.05 -16.80
C LEU A 22 5.74 16.32 -16.76
N VAL A 23 5.33 17.57 -16.99
CA VAL A 23 3.90 17.94 -17.09
C VAL A 23 3.24 17.27 -18.28
N ALA A 24 3.87 17.29 -19.46
CA ALA A 24 3.36 16.61 -20.64
C ALA A 24 3.21 15.10 -20.41
N TYR A 25 4.21 14.46 -19.81
CA TYR A 25 4.17 13.06 -19.43
C TYR A 25 3.02 12.76 -18.47
N PHE A 26 2.83 13.59 -17.43
CA PHE A 26 1.72 13.48 -16.49
C PHE A 26 0.36 13.61 -17.18
N VAL A 27 0.19 14.59 -18.07
CA VAL A 27 -1.07 14.81 -18.81
C VAL A 27 -1.40 13.63 -19.71
N ILE A 28 -0.41 13.06 -20.40
CA ILE A 28 -0.60 11.88 -21.27
C ILE A 28 -1.00 10.64 -20.45
N HIS A 29 -0.37 10.43 -19.29
CA HIS A 29 -0.61 9.26 -18.44
C HIS A 29 -1.69 9.48 -17.36
N ARG A 30 -2.41 10.60 -17.43
CA ARG A 30 -3.44 11.03 -16.46
C ARG A 30 -4.65 10.09 -16.37
N HIS A 31 -4.85 9.21 -17.34
CA HIS A 31 -6.00 8.31 -17.36
C HIS A 31 -6.04 7.33 -16.16
N ASP A 32 -4.94 7.22 -15.40
CA ASP A 32 -4.86 6.44 -14.18
C ASP A 32 -5.49 7.18 -12.98
N ARG A 33 -6.67 6.71 -12.54
CA ARG A 33 -7.44 7.25 -11.40
C ARG A 33 -6.67 7.30 -10.05
N HIS A 34 -5.52 6.63 -9.94
CA HIS A 34 -4.74 6.49 -8.71
C HIS A 34 -3.39 7.21 -8.77
N GLY A 35 -3.22 8.20 -9.65
CA GLY A 35 -1.99 8.99 -9.80
C GLY A 35 -1.89 10.20 -8.86
N ILE A 36 -0.79 10.97 -9.03
CA ILE A 36 -0.55 12.23 -8.31
C ILE A 36 -1.78 13.14 -8.43
N SER A 37 -2.29 13.62 -7.28
CA SER A 37 -3.46 14.52 -7.26
C SER A 37 -3.20 15.79 -8.09
N LEU A 38 -4.16 16.20 -8.90
CA LEU A 38 -4.12 17.45 -9.68
C LEU A 38 -3.78 18.68 -8.84
N LEU A 39 -4.27 18.71 -7.60
CA LEU A 39 -3.96 19.76 -6.63
C LEU A 39 -2.44 19.86 -6.41
N LYS A 40 -1.77 18.73 -6.12
CA LYS A 40 -0.31 18.70 -5.93
C LYS A 40 0.43 19.18 -7.18
N VAL A 41 0.01 18.76 -8.38
CA VAL A 41 0.64 19.20 -9.64
C VAL A 41 0.44 20.71 -9.86
N PHE A 42 -0.75 21.24 -9.56
CA PHE A 42 -1.04 22.67 -9.65
C PHE A 42 -0.24 23.51 -8.64
N ILE A 43 -0.09 23.02 -7.40
CA ILE A 43 0.77 23.64 -6.39
C ILE A 43 2.22 23.64 -6.86
N LEU A 44 2.72 22.49 -7.35
CA LEU A 44 4.08 22.39 -7.91
C LEU A 44 4.29 23.35 -9.08
N LEU A 45 3.29 23.51 -9.95
CA LEU A 45 3.31 24.46 -11.06
C LEU A 45 3.44 25.91 -10.56
N ILE A 46 2.64 26.33 -9.58
CA ILE A 46 2.73 27.68 -9.01
C ILE A 46 4.11 27.94 -8.40
N ILE A 47 4.60 26.99 -7.59
CA ILE A 47 5.92 27.08 -6.96
C ILE A 47 7.01 27.12 -8.04
N PHE A 48 6.90 26.29 -9.08
CA PHE A 48 7.87 26.27 -10.17
C PHE A 48 7.90 27.60 -10.92
N ILE A 49 6.73 28.17 -11.24
CA ILE A 49 6.63 29.50 -11.88
C ILE A 49 7.28 30.57 -11.01
N TYR A 50 7.07 30.54 -9.69
CA TYR A 50 7.72 31.49 -8.77
C TYR A 50 9.26 31.43 -8.88
N PHE A 51 9.84 30.23 -8.89
CA PHE A 51 11.29 30.08 -9.03
C PHE A 51 11.79 30.39 -10.44
N ALA A 52 11.02 30.08 -11.48
CA ALA A 52 11.36 30.32 -12.88
C ALA A 52 11.25 31.81 -13.28
N TRP A 53 10.31 32.54 -12.69
CA TRP A 53 10.04 33.94 -13.02
C TRP A 53 11.25 34.84 -12.77
N MET A 54 11.92 34.65 -11.63
CA MET A 54 13.10 35.42 -11.22
C MET A 54 14.23 35.40 -12.28
N PRO A 55 14.82 34.24 -12.65
CA PRO A 55 15.92 34.16 -13.60
C PRO A 55 15.52 34.42 -15.06
N ILE A 56 14.25 34.24 -15.44
CA ILE A 56 13.77 34.43 -16.83
C ILE A 56 13.45 35.90 -17.12
N VAL A 57 12.72 36.57 -16.22
CA VAL A 57 12.22 37.93 -16.46
C VAL A 57 13.27 38.98 -16.07
N TRP A 58 14.03 38.73 -15.01
CA TRP A 58 14.96 39.70 -14.44
C TRP A 58 16.40 39.16 -14.34
N PRO A 59 16.99 38.57 -15.40
CA PRO A 59 18.31 37.98 -15.32
C PRO A 59 19.37 39.00 -14.89
N SER A 60 19.36 40.20 -15.46
CA SER A 60 20.38 41.22 -15.21
C SER A 60 20.29 41.94 -13.86
N LEU A 61 19.15 41.83 -13.16
CA LEU A 61 18.84 42.59 -11.94
C LEU A 61 18.99 41.78 -10.65
N ILE A 62 19.24 40.48 -10.76
CA ILE A 62 19.31 39.56 -9.62
C ILE A 62 20.77 39.13 -9.38
N PRO A 63 21.26 39.19 -8.13
CA PRO A 63 22.58 38.67 -7.78
C PRO A 63 22.76 37.22 -8.21
N SER A 64 23.97 36.84 -8.65
CA SER A 64 24.27 35.49 -9.14
C SER A 64 23.92 34.39 -8.12
N SER A 65 24.04 34.67 -6.81
CA SER A 65 23.65 33.75 -5.74
C SER A 65 22.14 33.44 -5.73
N MET A 66 21.31 34.46 -5.93
CA MET A 66 19.84 34.31 -6.00
C MET A 66 19.43 33.58 -7.28
N ARG A 67 20.12 33.82 -8.40
CA ARG A 67 19.92 33.06 -9.64
C ARG A 67 20.22 31.57 -9.45
N ASN A 68 21.35 31.24 -8.82
CA ASN A 68 21.73 29.85 -8.55
C ASN A 68 20.77 29.17 -7.58
N LEU A 69 20.29 29.89 -6.56
CA LEU A 69 19.27 29.39 -5.64
C LEU A 69 17.94 29.11 -6.36
N SER A 70 17.53 29.99 -7.29
CA SER A 70 16.33 29.76 -8.10
C SER A 70 16.43 28.54 -8.99
N VAL A 71 17.57 28.34 -9.67
CA VAL A 71 17.81 27.14 -10.49
C VAL A 71 17.82 25.88 -9.62
N PHE A 72 18.47 25.94 -8.46
CA PHE A 72 18.45 24.82 -7.52
C PHE A 72 17.03 24.50 -7.02
N GLY A 73 16.21 25.52 -6.73
CA GLY A 73 14.81 25.34 -6.40
C GLY A 73 14.01 24.65 -7.52
N MET A 74 14.21 25.07 -8.78
CA MET A 74 13.61 24.39 -9.94
C MET A 74 14.05 22.94 -10.06
N PHE A 75 15.34 22.66 -9.87
CA PHE A 75 15.88 21.30 -9.87
C PHE A 75 15.23 20.43 -8.80
N VAL A 76 15.10 20.93 -7.56
CA VAL A 76 14.46 20.20 -6.46
C VAL A 76 12.99 19.90 -6.79
N ILE A 77 12.26 20.85 -7.40
CA ILE A 77 10.87 20.66 -7.82
C ILE A 77 10.79 19.59 -8.91
N ASN A 78 11.64 19.66 -9.94
CA ASN A 78 11.70 18.68 -11.00
C ASN A 78 12.02 17.29 -10.49
N PHE A 79 13.01 17.18 -9.60
CA PHE A 79 13.38 15.93 -8.95
C PHE A 79 12.21 15.35 -8.14
N TYR A 80 11.56 16.18 -7.32
CA TYR A 80 10.41 15.75 -6.53
C TYR A 80 9.22 15.31 -7.42
N PHE A 81 8.94 16.04 -8.49
CA PHE A 81 7.85 15.71 -9.40
C PHE A 81 8.14 14.41 -10.15
N PHE A 82 9.37 14.25 -10.65
CA PHE A 82 9.81 13.02 -11.28
C PHE A 82 9.75 11.81 -10.33
N TYR A 83 10.24 11.97 -9.11
CA TYR A 83 10.16 10.94 -8.07
C TYR A 83 8.71 10.56 -7.76
N SER A 84 7.81 11.55 -7.65
CA SER A 84 6.38 11.30 -7.45
C SER A 84 5.75 10.53 -8.60
N LEU A 85 6.18 10.77 -9.85
CA LEU A 85 5.71 10.03 -11.03
C LEU A 85 6.18 8.57 -11.02
N ILE A 86 7.44 8.33 -10.63
CA ILE A 86 7.96 6.97 -10.42
C ILE A 86 7.13 6.25 -9.37
N LEU A 87 6.86 6.92 -8.23
CA LEU A 87 6.10 6.33 -7.15
C LEU A 87 4.71 5.90 -7.60
N ALA A 88 3.98 6.79 -8.27
CA ALA A 88 2.66 6.52 -8.81
C ALA A 88 2.66 5.36 -9.82
N ARG A 89 3.71 5.25 -10.64
CA ARG A 89 3.86 4.15 -11.60
C ARG A 89 4.03 2.79 -10.91
N ILE A 90 4.78 2.75 -9.81
CA ILE A 90 5.04 1.53 -9.02
C ILE A 90 3.86 1.18 -8.12
N GLU A 91 3.12 2.18 -7.64
CA GLU A 91 1.91 2.02 -6.82
C GLU A 91 0.79 1.31 -7.58
N ARG A 92 0.67 1.56 -8.89
CA ARG A 92 -0.38 0.99 -9.73
C ARG A 92 -0.46 -0.55 -9.69
N PRO A 93 0.58 -1.32 -10.05
CA PRO A 93 0.51 -2.78 -10.02
C PRO A 93 0.23 -3.31 -8.61
N TYR A 94 0.67 -2.60 -7.57
CA TYR A 94 0.40 -2.96 -6.19
C TYR A 94 -1.10 -2.81 -5.83
N ARG A 95 -1.69 -1.66 -6.15
CA ARG A 95 -3.13 -1.42 -5.92
C ARG A 95 -4.02 -2.33 -6.78
N GLU A 96 -3.62 -2.61 -8.02
CA GLU A 96 -4.32 -3.57 -8.88
C GLU A 96 -4.26 -4.99 -8.30
N ALA A 97 -3.11 -5.42 -7.76
CA ALA A 97 -2.98 -6.72 -7.10
C ALA A 97 -3.82 -6.80 -5.82
N LEU A 98 -3.85 -5.75 -5.00
CA LEU A 98 -4.76 -5.66 -3.84
C LEU A 98 -6.23 -5.70 -4.25
N ALA A 99 -6.63 -4.99 -5.32
CA ALA A 99 -7.99 -5.04 -5.83
C ALA A 99 -8.36 -6.43 -6.41
N ASN A 100 -7.39 -7.15 -6.97
CA ASN A 100 -7.60 -8.53 -7.45
C ASN A 100 -7.74 -9.52 -6.28
N LEU A 101 -7.09 -9.29 -5.14
CA LEU A 101 -7.31 -10.06 -3.92
C LEU A 101 -8.78 -9.96 -3.45
N VAL A 102 -9.38 -8.77 -3.58
CA VAL A 102 -10.80 -8.50 -3.31
C VAL A 102 -11.74 -9.28 -4.24
N ARG A 103 -11.26 -9.65 -5.42
CA ARG A 103 -12.06 -10.38 -6.42
C ARG A 103 -11.88 -11.90 -6.31
N GLU A 104 -10.68 -12.38 -6.05
CA GLU A 104 -10.32 -13.80 -6.13
C GLU A 104 -9.36 -14.23 -4.99
N PRO A 105 -9.83 -14.32 -3.72
CA PRO A 105 -8.96 -14.53 -2.55
C PRO A 105 -8.29 -15.91 -2.50
N GLU A 106 -8.77 -16.89 -3.28
CA GLU A 106 -8.26 -18.27 -3.27
C GLU A 106 -6.95 -18.44 -4.06
N LYS A 107 -6.60 -17.48 -4.93
CA LYS A 107 -5.43 -17.61 -5.81
C LYS A 107 -4.15 -17.19 -5.09
N HIS A 108 -3.32 -18.18 -4.78
CA HIS A 108 -2.02 -17.98 -4.13
C HIS A 108 -1.06 -17.09 -4.93
N GLU A 109 -1.21 -17.03 -6.25
CA GLU A 109 -0.39 -16.19 -7.14
C GLU A 109 -0.57 -14.69 -6.85
N ILE A 110 -1.79 -14.27 -6.46
CA ILE A 110 -2.10 -12.87 -6.16
C ILE A 110 -1.33 -12.40 -4.92
N PHE A 111 -1.19 -13.24 -3.89
CA PHE A 111 -0.41 -12.90 -2.70
C PHE A 111 1.08 -12.67 -3.02
N ARG A 112 1.66 -13.47 -3.92
CA ARG A 112 3.05 -13.29 -4.36
C ARG A 112 3.23 -11.98 -5.12
N ASP A 113 2.27 -11.62 -5.96
CA ASP A 113 2.30 -10.39 -6.74
C ASP A 113 2.13 -9.16 -5.85
N ILE A 114 1.24 -9.21 -4.84
CA ILE A 114 1.12 -8.17 -3.81
C ILE A 114 2.42 -7.99 -3.05
N TRP A 115 3.06 -9.09 -2.63
CA TRP A 115 4.29 -9.02 -1.83
C TRP A 115 5.46 -8.43 -2.63
N SER A 116 5.61 -8.85 -3.89
CA SER A 116 6.70 -8.38 -4.76
C SER A 116 6.52 -6.92 -5.19
N SER A 117 5.29 -6.51 -5.55
CA SER A 117 4.97 -5.14 -5.95
C SER A 117 4.91 -4.18 -4.76
N GLY A 118 4.32 -4.60 -3.65
CA GLY A 118 4.23 -3.82 -2.41
C GLY A 118 5.58 -3.54 -1.78
N LYS A 119 6.48 -4.53 -1.75
CA LYS A 119 7.87 -4.29 -1.31
C LYS A 119 8.55 -3.22 -2.15
N ARG A 120 8.46 -3.30 -3.47
CA ARG A 120 9.05 -2.27 -4.35
C ARG A 120 8.47 -0.90 -4.05
N PHE A 121 7.14 -0.79 -3.98
CA PHE A 121 6.46 0.47 -3.68
C PHE A 121 6.93 1.10 -2.35
N TYR A 122 6.97 0.31 -1.28
CA TYR A 122 7.37 0.79 0.04
C TYR A 122 8.87 1.07 0.15
N TYR A 123 9.71 0.30 -0.54
CA TYR A 123 11.14 0.60 -0.63
C TYR A 123 11.39 1.97 -1.23
N TYR A 124 10.72 2.30 -2.35
CA TYR A 124 10.83 3.63 -2.92
C TYR A 124 10.25 4.67 -1.97
N SER A 125 8.99 4.51 -1.52
CA SER A 125 8.31 5.45 -0.62
C SER A 125 9.13 5.86 0.61
N TYR A 126 9.83 4.91 1.23
CA TYR A 126 10.55 5.11 2.47
C TYR A 126 12.06 5.28 2.30
N ILE A 127 12.60 5.35 1.06
CA ILE A 127 14.05 5.40 0.82
C ILE A 127 14.73 6.62 1.47
N PHE A 128 14.09 7.78 1.45
CA PHE A 128 14.66 8.96 2.10
C PHE A 128 14.56 8.89 3.62
N GLN A 129 13.52 8.24 4.15
CA GLN A 129 13.37 8.05 5.59
C GLN A 129 14.39 7.04 6.14
N SER A 130 14.71 6.00 5.36
CA SER A 130 15.71 5.00 5.76
C SER A 130 17.13 5.56 5.84
N LEU A 131 17.43 6.64 5.11
CA LEU A 131 18.71 7.34 5.18
C LEU A 131 18.87 8.19 6.45
N ILE A 132 17.75 8.59 7.07
CA ILE A 132 17.72 9.50 8.23
C ILE A 132 17.36 8.74 9.52
N SER A 133 16.93 7.47 9.43
CA SER A 133 16.43 6.69 10.56
C SER A 133 17.49 6.27 11.59
N GLY A 134 18.78 6.42 11.28
CA GLY A 134 19.88 6.01 12.16
C GLY A 134 20.09 4.49 12.27
N ALA A 135 19.28 3.69 11.60
CA ALA A 135 19.42 2.24 11.48
C ALA A 135 20.04 1.85 10.11
N ASN A 136 20.36 0.57 9.92
CA ASN A 136 20.74 0.08 8.60
C ASN A 136 19.58 0.31 7.60
N PRO A 137 19.78 1.10 6.53
CA PRO A 137 18.70 1.44 5.60
C PRO A 137 18.00 0.23 4.99
N PHE A 138 18.73 -0.85 4.73
CA PHE A 138 18.15 -2.08 4.16
C PHE A 138 17.25 -2.82 5.14
N HIS A 139 17.63 -2.84 6.42
CA HIS A 139 16.84 -3.48 7.47
C HIS A 139 15.55 -2.67 7.73
N PHE A 140 15.70 -1.35 7.88
CA PHE A 140 14.55 -0.45 8.05
C PHE A 140 13.55 -0.57 6.90
N LEU A 141 14.03 -0.55 5.64
CA LEU A 141 13.17 -0.68 4.46
C LEU A 141 12.48 -2.05 4.39
N SER A 142 13.21 -3.12 4.74
CA SER A 142 12.63 -4.47 4.77
C SER A 142 11.49 -4.56 5.78
N ASP A 143 11.72 -4.11 7.01
CA ASP A 143 10.75 -4.21 8.10
C ASP A 143 9.50 -3.39 7.80
N ILE A 144 9.68 -2.10 7.48
CA ILE A 144 8.55 -1.21 7.21
C ILE A 144 7.74 -1.66 6.00
N ALA A 145 8.40 -2.19 4.95
CA ALA A 145 7.70 -2.71 3.79
C ALA A 145 6.93 -3.98 4.10
N ASN A 146 7.50 -4.90 4.90
CA ASN A 146 6.78 -6.12 5.30
C ASN A 146 5.55 -5.80 6.14
N ASP A 147 5.69 -4.90 7.12
CA ASP A 147 4.61 -4.51 8.03
C ASP A 147 3.48 -3.81 7.27
N ARG A 148 3.82 -2.82 6.43
CA ARG A 148 2.83 -2.09 5.66
C ARG A 148 2.08 -2.95 4.64
N VAL A 149 2.78 -3.84 3.93
CA VAL A 149 2.10 -4.76 3.01
C VAL A 149 1.18 -5.72 3.76
N ARG A 150 1.60 -6.20 4.93
CA ARG A 150 0.77 -7.06 5.78
C ARG A 150 -0.49 -6.33 6.25
N ASP A 151 -0.36 -5.08 6.67
CA ASP A 151 -1.49 -4.27 7.12
C ASP A 151 -2.45 -3.96 5.97
N ASP A 152 -1.96 -3.58 4.79
CA ASP A 152 -2.80 -3.34 3.61
C ASP A 152 -3.54 -4.62 3.16
N ILE A 153 -2.90 -5.79 3.26
CA ILE A 153 -3.56 -7.08 3.00
C ILE A 153 -4.67 -7.32 4.03
N LYS A 154 -4.39 -7.09 5.33
CA LYS A 154 -5.40 -7.24 6.38
C LYS A 154 -6.57 -6.28 6.15
N ASP A 155 -6.31 -5.03 5.78
CA ASP A 155 -7.33 -4.02 5.52
C ASP A 155 -8.17 -4.38 4.29
N ALA A 156 -7.53 -4.86 3.21
CA ALA A 156 -8.23 -5.33 2.02
C ALA A 156 -9.09 -6.57 2.31
N LEU A 157 -8.58 -7.52 3.11
CA LEU A 157 -9.32 -8.70 3.55
C LEU A 157 -10.43 -8.34 4.55
N ARG A 158 -10.24 -7.34 5.40
CA ARG A 158 -11.26 -6.80 6.31
C ARG A 158 -12.38 -6.18 5.49
N GLN A 159 -12.08 -5.26 4.57
CA GLN A 159 -13.08 -4.67 3.66
C GLN A 159 -13.87 -5.75 2.90
N LEU A 160 -13.20 -6.81 2.46
CA LEU A 160 -13.84 -8.00 1.88
C LEU A 160 -14.75 -8.76 2.84
N GLY A 161 -14.28 -9.03 4.05
CA GLY A 161 -15.03 -9.72 5.09
C GLY A 161 -16.32 -8.98 5.44
N VAL A 162 -16.25 -7.65 5.47
CA VAL A 162 -17.37 -6.74 5.72
C VAL A 162 -18.30 -6.62 4.51
N GLU A 163 -17.80 -6.37 3.29
CA GLU A 163 -18.64 -6.13 2.10
C GLU A 163 -19.25 -7.41 1.51
N LYS A 164 -18.57 -8.56 1.61
CA LYS A 164 -19.01 -9.81 0.95
C LYS A 164 -19.39 -10.94 1.90
N LYS A 165 -19.36 -10.75 3.23
CA LYS A 165 -19.49 -11.85 4.20
C LYS A 165 -18.52 -13.01 3.90
N LEU A 166 -17.29 -12.72 3.45
CA LEU A 166 -16.29 -13.75 3.14
C LEU A 166 -15.75 -14.47 4.40
N ILE A 167 -16.02 -13.91 5.57
CA ILE A 167 -15.81 -14.62 6.83
C ILE A 167 -17.19 -15.12 7.24
N SER A 168 -17.63 -16.17 6.56
CA SER A 168 -18.91 -16.83 6.80
C SER A 168 -18.72 -18.21 7.43
N LEU A 169 -19.76 -18.69 8.12
CA LEU A 169 -19.87 -20.08 8.54
C LEU A 169 -19.59 -21.05 7.38
N SER A 170 -20.10 -20.76 6.18
CA SER A 170 -19.93 -21.63 5.01
C SER A 170 -18.47 -21.73 4.54
N LEU A 171 -17.70 -20.63 4.57
CA LEU A 171 -16.27 -20.64 4.23
C LEU A 171 -15.44 -21.32 5.32
N MET A 172 -15.79 -21.14 6.59
CA MET A 172 -15.18 -21.86 7.70
C MET A 172 -15.42 -23.37 7.59
N VAL A 173 -16.66 -23.78 7.29
CA VAL A 173 -17.03 -25.18 7.05
C VAL A 173 -16.28 -25.75 5.83
N GLY A 174 -16.21 -25.00 4.73
CA GLY A 174 -15.46 -25.40 3.53
C GLY A 174 -13.96 -25.61 3.80
N PHE A 175 -13.34 -24.70 4.55
CA PHE A 175 -11.95 -24.82 4.99
C PHE A 175 -11.75 -26.06 5.87
N MET A 176 -12.62 -26.28 6.87
CA MET A 176 -12.53 -27.44 7.75
C MET A 176 -12.69 -28.76 6.99
N LYS A 177 -13.59 -28.83 6.01
CA LYS A 177 -13.74 -30.01 5.13
C LYS A 177 -12.48 -30.26 4.29
N SER A 178 -11.89 -29.21 3.72
CA SER A 178 -10.63 -29.31 2.97
C SER A 178 -9.49 -29.85 3.84
N ARG A 179 -9.37 -29.37 5.08
CA ARG A 179 -8.39 -29.87 6.07
C ARG A 179 -8.66 -31.32 6.47
N LEU A 180 -9.91 -31.67 6.75
CA LEU A 180 -10.32 -33.02 7.12
C LEU A 180 -10.04 -34.05 6.00
N ALA A 181 -10.22 -33.64 4.74
CA ALA A 181 -9.91 -34.46 3.57
C ALA A 181 -8.40 -34.62 3.36
N SER A 182 -7.62 -33.58 3.64
CA SER A 182 -6.17 -33.55 3.41
C SER A 182 -5.35 -34.28 4.47
N ASP A 183 -5.91 -34.51 5.66
CA ASP A 183 -5.18 -35.15 6.77
C ASP A 183 -5.15 -36.67 6.61
N GLN A 184 -4.01 -37.24 6.26
CA GLN A 184 -3.86 -38.68 6.02
C GLN A 184 -3.87 -39.53 7.31
N ASN A 185 -3.70 -38.91 8.48
CA ASN A 185 -3.54 -39.63 9.75
C ASN A 185 -4.86 -39.88 10.48
N LEU A 186 -5.96 -39.28 10.03
CA LEU A 186 -7.27 -39.44 10.66
C LEU A 186 -8.01 -40.70 10.15
N PRO A 187 -8.62 -41.51 11.04
CA PRO A 187 -9.44 -42.67 10.65
C PRO A 187 -10.56 -42.28 9.68
N ALA A 188 -10.84 -43.15 8.71
CA ALA A 188 -11.87 -42.91 7.69
C ALA A 188 -13.26 -42.70 8.31
N ASP A 189 -13.62 -43.49 9.33
CA ASP A 189 -14.89 -43.37 10.04
C ASP A 189 -15.04 -42.01 10.75
N PHE A 190 -13.94 -41.52 11.35
CA PHE A 190 -13.91 -40.21 11.99
C PHE A 190 -14.12 -39.08 10.96
N LYS A 191 -13.47 -39.17 9.80
CA LYS A 191 -13.66 -38.20 8.70
C LYS A 191 -15.10 -38.19 8.19
N ALA A 192 -15.73 -39.36 8.08
CA ALA A 192 -17.12 -39.46 7.64
C ALA A 192 -18.09 -38.82 8.65
N VAL A 193 -17.90 -39.10 9.94
CA VAL A 193 -18.72 -38.51 11.02
C VAL A 193 -18.52 -36.99 11.07
N MET A 194 -17.27 -36.52 11.12
CA MET A 194 -16.97 -35.09 11.17
C MET A 194 -17.41 -34.35 9.91
N GLY A 195 -17.27 -34.95 8.73
CA GLY A 195 -17.78 -34.38 7.47
C GLY A 195 -19.28 -34.15 7.52
N LYS A 196 -20.04 -35.12 8.05
CA LYS A 196 -21.49 -35.00 8.23
C LYS A 196 -21.86 -33.94 9.27
N THR A 197 -21.13 -33.85 10.38
CA THR A 197 -21.35 -32.79 11.38
C THR A 197 -21.08 -31.41 10.79
N LEU A 198 -20.06 -31.25 9.95
CA LEU A 198 -19.77 -30.02 9.24
C LEU A 198 -20.87 -29.66 8.22
N ASP A 199 -21.44 -30.65 7.53
CA ASP A 199 -22.62 -30.46 6.66
C ASP A 199 -23.85 -30.00 7.44
N ASP A 200 -24.06 -30.54 8.63
CA ASP A 200 -25.23 -30.17 9.45
C ASP A 200 -25.04 -28.78 10.08
N LEU A 201 -23.81 -28.39 10.43
CA LEU A 201 -23.47 -27.05 10.91
C LEU A 201 -23.86 -25.96 9.89
N ASP A 202 -23.58 -26.19 8.60
CA ASP A 202 -23.84 -25.26 7.48
C ASP A 202 -25.35 -25.08 7.20
N LYS A 203 -26.19 -26.04 7.60
CA LYS A 203 -27.64 -26.00 7.35
C LYS A 203 -28.43 -25.18 8.36
N HIS A 204 -27.81 -24.67 9.42
CA HIS A 204 -28.49 -23.97 10.51
C HIS A 204 -28.42 -22.44 10.35
N PRO A 205 -29.51 -21.76 9.93
CA PRO A 205 -29.49 -20.33 9.63
C PRO A 205 -29.15 -19.45 10.84
N TRP A 206 -29.56 -19.87 12.03
CA TRP A 206 -29.22 -19.16 13.26
C TRP A 206 -27.72 -19.24 13.58
N LEU A 207 -27.09 -20.40 13.38
CA LEU A 207 -25.64 -20.54 13.57
C LEU A 207 -24.87 -19.72 12.54
N GLU A 208 -25.34 -19.68 11.30
CA GLU A 208 -24.77 -18.83 10.27
C GLU A 208 -24.78 -17.36 10.69
N GLU A 209 -25.93 -16.85 11.15
CA GLU A 209 -26.06 -15.47 11.60
C GLU A 209 -25.13 -15.15 12.78
N GLN A 210 -25.13 -15.97 13.82
CA GLN A 210 -24.32 -15.74 15.03
C GLN A 210 -22.81 -15.86 14.77
N VAL A 211 -22.40 -16.85 13.97
CA VAL A 211 -20.98 -17.04 13.64
C VAL A 211 -20.50 -15.92 12.74
N ASN A 212 -21.30 -15.49 11.76
CA ASN A 212 -20.95 -14.37 10.90
C ASN A 212 -20.90 -13.05 11.67
N GLU A 213 -21.81 -12.85 12.62
CA GLU A 213 -21.81 -11.66 13.48
C GLU A 213 -20.61 -11.65 14.44
N PHE A 214 -20.29 -12.78 15.06
CA PHE A 214 -19.07 -12.93 15.86
C PHE A 214 -17.82 -12.63 15.03
N LEU A 215 -17.72 -13.21 13.83
CA LEU A 215 -16.58 -13.01 12.93
C LEU A 215 -16.47 -11.56 12.45
N ARG A 216 -17.62 -10.90 12.23
CA ARG A 216 -17.69 -9.46 11.96
C ARG A 216 -17.18 -8.65 13.14
N LEU A 217 -17.73 -8.86 14.33
CA LEU A 217 -17.33 -8.13 15.54
C LEU A 217 -15.85 -8.34 15.87
N ALA A 218 -15.35 -9.58 15.76
CA ALA A 218 -13.93 -9.90 15.95
C ALA A 218 -12.99 -9.15 14.98
N THR A 219 -13.49 -8.83 13.78
CA THR A 219 -12.71 -8.17 12.73
C THR A 219 -12.88 -6.65 12.77
N GLU A 220 -14.08 -6.16 13.09
CA GLU A 220 -14.43 -4.74 13.03
C GLU A 220 -14.24 -4.00 14.36
N SER A 221 -14.78 -4.56 15.43
CA SER A 221 -14.85 -3.95 16.77
C SER A 221 -14.59 -5.04 17.82
N PRO A 222 -13.37 -5.59 17.87
CA PRO A 222 -13.01 -6.67 18.79
C PRO A 222 -13.28 -6.32 20.26
N GLU A 223 -13.27 -5.04 20.61
CA GLU A 223 -13.63 -4.48 21.92
C GLU A 223 -15.09 -4.74 22.33
N ASP A 224 -16.01 -4.92 21.38
CA ASP A 224 -17.43 -5.16 21.64
C ASP A 224 -17.73 -6.65 21.96
N LEU A 225 -16.75 -7.54 21.75
CA LEU A 225 -16.85 -8.96 22.11
C LEU A 225 -16.64 -9.17 23.61
N HIS A 226 -17.71 -9.09 24.38
CA HIS A 226 -17.65 -9.26 25.83
C HIS A 226 -17.91 -10.72 26.25
N PHE A 227 -16.88 -11.57 26.18
CA PHE A 227 -16.90 -12.87 26.84
C PHE A 227 -15.57 -13.21 27.53
N PRO A 228 -15.59 -14.01 28.61
CA PRO A 228 -14.46 -14.14 29.54
C PRO A 228 -13.15 -14.60 28.88
N GLU A 229 -13.25 -15.56 27.95
CA GLU A 229 -12.08 -16.12 27.25
C GLU A 229 -11.45 -15.11 26.27
N TRP A 230 -12.28 -14.31 25.58
CA TRP A 230 -11.80 -13.26 24.69
C TRP A 230 -11.15 -12.12 25.46
N MET A 231 -11.78 -11.64 26.54
CA MET A 231 -11.22 -10.58 27.37
C MET A 231 -9.87 -11.00 27.97
N ALA A 232 -9.75 -12.24 28.46
CA ALA A 232 -8.49 -12.76 28.97
C ALA A 232 -7.40 -12.86 27.89
N ALA A 233 -7.75 -13.30 26.67
CA ALA A 233 -6.81 -13.38 25.56
C ALA A 233 -6.39 -11.99 25.05
N PHE A 234 -7.35 -11.08 24.93
CA PHE A 234 -7.17 -9.70 24.49
C PHE A 234 -6.32 -8.89 25.48
N GLU A 235 -6.60 -8.97 26.77
CA GLU A 235 -5.78 -8.35 27.80
C GLU A 235 -4.34 -8.89 27.76
N LYS A 236 -4.16 -10.20 27.54
CA LYS A 236 -2.83 -10.81 27.43
C LYS A 236 -2.05 -10.30 26.21
N THR A 237 -2.67 -10.14 25.06
CA THR A 237 -2.01 -9.60 23.85
C THR A 237 -1.78 -8.10 23.91
N VAL A 238 -2.65 -7.33 24.55
CA VAL A 238 -2.54 -5.86 24.66
C VAL A 238 -1.56 -5.45 25.77
N THR A 239 -1.53 -6.16 26.89
CA THR A 239 -0.67 -5.80 28.03
C THR A 239 0.70 -6.49 28.02
N GLY A 240 0.92 -7.49 27.18
CA GLY A 240 2.22 -8.15 26.99
C GLY A 240 2.73 -8.95 28.19
N ASN A 241 1.91 -9.16 29.22
CA ASN A 241 2.28 -9.97 30.37
C ASN A 241 2.04 -11.45 30.10
N ASN A 242 3.13 -12.21 30.02
CA ASN A 242 3.12 -13.67 30.05
C ASN A 242 2.75 -14.20 31.43
#